data_AF-A0A831Y9R3-F1
#
_entry.id   AF-A0A831Y9R3-F1
#
_cell.length_a   1.000
_cell.length_b   1.000
_cell.length_c   1.000
_cell.angle_alpha   90.00
_cell.angle_beta   90.00
_cell.angle_gamma   90.00
#
_symmetry.space_group_name_H-M   'P 1'
#
loop_
_entity.id
_entity.type
_entity.pdbx_description
1 polymer ?
#
loop_
_entity_poly.entity_id
_entity_poly.type
_entity_poly.pdbx_seq_one_letter_code
_entity_poly.pdbx_strand_id
1 'polypeptide(L)'
;MEYVDLDFLLKHSDIISLHCPLTPQTKHMINTESINKMKKGVMLINTSRGAIIETQDVIDALKKGQIGYLGLDVYEEETSLFYQDLSSTIITDDVFARLTTFPNVLITSHQGFFTKEALSTISNTTFENIEKISKNEKCENELTKK
;
A
#
# COMPACT_ATOMS: atom_id res chain seq x y z
N MET A 1 -10.12 21.78 4.96
CA MET A 1 -10.11 20.40 5.48
C MET A 1 -10.38 20.48 6.97
N GLU A 2 -11.17 19.55 7.50
CA GLU A 2 -11.42 19.41 8.92
C GLU A 2 -10.59 18.24 9.44
N TYR A 3 -9.84 18.46 10.52
CA TYR A 3 -9.10 17.39 11.18
C TYR A 3 -9.98 16.74 12.24
N VAL A 4 -10.00 15.42 12.23
CA VAL A 4 -10.80 14.60 13.14
C VAL A 4 -9.93 13.47 13.68
N ASP A 5 -10.33 12.87 14.80
CA ASP A 5 -9.69 11.65 15.28
C ASP A 5 -10.02 10.45 14.39
N LEU A 6 -9.25 9.37 14.55
CA LEU A 6 -9.40 8.15 13.75
C LEU A 6 -10.77 7.49 13.95
N ASP A 7 -11.32 7.49 15.17
CA ASP A 7 -12.60 6.83 15.46
C ASP A 7 -13.75 7.54 14.73
N PHE A 8 -13.75 8.88 14.75
CA PHE A 8 -14.69 9.69 13.98
C PHE A 8 -14.53 9.44 12.48
N LEU A 9 -13.28 9.43 11.96
CA LEU A 9 -13.01 9.16 10.54
C LEU A 9 -13.57 7.81 10.12
N LEU A 10 -13.28 6.74 10.86
CA LEU A 10 -13.74 5.39 10.54
C LEU A 10 -15.28 5.31 10.47
N LYS A 11 -15.97 5.90 11.45
CA LYS A 11 -17.44 5.83 11.56
C LYS A 11 -18.20 6.62 10.50
N HIS A 12 -17.60 7.70 9.98
CA HIS A 12 -18.31 8.64 9.10
C HIS A 12 -17.87 8.59 7.64
N SER A 13 -16.76 7.91 7.31
CA SER A 13 -16.22 7.86 5.94
C SER A 13 -16.89 6.78 5.09
N ASP A 14 -17.29 7.17 3.88
CA ASP A 14 -17.71 6.23 2.81
C ASP A 14 -16.51 5.64 2.06
N ILE A 15 -15.44 6.42 1.95
CA ILE A 15 -14.18 6.06 1.31
C ILE A 15 -13.04 6.45 2.25
N ILE A 16 -12.11 5.53 2.49
CA ILE A 16 -10.91 5.72 3.31
C ILE A 16 -9.70 5.47 2.44
N SER A 17 -8.79 6.44 2.35
CA SER A 17 -7.51 6.32 1.63
C SER A 17 -6.33 6.49 2.58
N LEU A 18 -5.41 5.54 2.56
CA LEU A 18 -4.26 5.50 3.47
C LEU A 18 -3.05 6.21 2.84
N HIS A 19 -2.62 7.30 3.50
CA HIS A 19 -1.48 8.15 3.11
C HIS A 19 -0.56 8.46 4.31
N CYS A 20 -0.26 7.45 5.12
CA CYS A 20 0.59 7.58 6.30
C CYS A 20 1.82 6.67 6.20
N PRO A 21 2.96 7.07 6.81
CA PRO A 21 4.13 6.21 6.87
C PRO A 21 3.86 4.97 7.73
N LEU A 22 4.58 3.88 7.45
CA LEU A 22 4.62 2.72 8.34
C LEU A 22 5.51 3.02 9.56
N THR A 23 4.91 3.01 10.74
CA THR A 23 5.54 3.16 12.05
C THR A 23 4.99 2.09 12.99
N PRO A 24 5.57 1.89 14.19
CA PRO A 24 4.98 0.98 15.18
C PRO A 24 3.52 1.32 15.53
N GLN A 25 3.11 2.59 15.43
CA GLN A 25 1.75 3.04 15.73
C GLN A 25 0.78 2.83 14.55
N THR A 26 1.27 2.87 13.31
CA THR A 26 0.42 2.68 12.12
C THR A 26 0.43 1.25 11.60
N LYS A 27 1.34 0.40 12.10
CA LYS A 27 1.37 -1.03 11.78
C LYS A 27 0.05 -1.68 12.21
N HIS A 28 -0.64 -2.30 11.26
CA HIS A 28 -1.93 -2.97 11.44
C HIS A 28 -2.97 -2.04 12.09
N MET A 29 -2.89 -0.74 11.80
CA MET A 29 -3.89 0.25 12.22
C MET A 29 -5.26 -0.09 11.63
N ILE A 30 -5.28 -0.66 10.43
CA ILE A 30 -6.49 -1.25 9.85
C ILE A 30 -6.52 -2.75 10.16
N ASN A 31 -7.24 -3.11 11.21
CA ASN A 31 -7.47 -4.46 11.71
C ASN A 31 -8.96 -4.68 12.03
N THR A 32 -9.33 -5.86 12.53
CA THR A 32 -10.69 -6.25 12.89
C THR A 32 -11.39 -5.19 13.77
N GLU A 33 -10.71 -4.62 14.77
CA GLU A 33 -11.31 -3.62 15.66
C GLU A 33 -11.64 -2.33 14.90
N SER A 34 -10.70 -1.81 14.13
CA SER A 34 -10.91 -0.59 13.33
C SER A 34 -11.97 -0.78 12.24
N ILE A 35 -11.99 -1.96 11.60
CA ILE A 35 -12.91 -2.30 10.52
C ILE A 35 -14.35 -2.38 11.03
N ASN A 36 -14.55 -2.91 12.25
CA ASN A 36 -15.87 -2.99 12.87
C ASN A 36 -16.47 -1.60 13.18
N LYS A 37 -15.63 -0.56 13.26
CA LYS A 37 -16.08 0.83 13.42
C LYS A 37 -16.45 1.49 12.10
N MET A 38 -16.04 0.92 10.96
CA MET A 38 -16.29 1.48 9.64
C MET A 38 -17.77 1.37 9.24
N LYS A 39 -18.19 2.22 8.30
CA LYS A 39 -19.49 2.04 7.63
C LYS A 39 -19.50 0.72 6.87
N LYS A 40 -20.63 0.01 6.91
CA LYS A 40 -20.81 -1.19 6.09
C LYS A 40 -20.77 -0.82 4.61
N GLY A 41 -19.95 -1.53 3.84
CA GLY A 41 -19.76 -1.28 2.41
C GLY A 41 -18.71 -0.20 2.10
N VAL A 42 -17.90 0.21 3.08
CA VAL A 42 -16.83 1.22 2.89
C VAL A 42 -15.85 0.80 1.79
N MET A 43 -15.34 1.78 1.04
CA MET A 43 -14.21 1.59 0.13
C MET A 43 -12.90 1.89 0.85
N LEU A 44 -11.97 0.95 0.84
CA LEU A 44 -10.63 1.11 1.42
C LEU A 44 -9.57 1.14 0.32
N ILE A 45 -8.72 2.16 0.32
CA ILE A 45 -7.62 2.33 -0.64
C ILE A 45 -6.29 2.42 0.12
N ASN A 46 -5.29 1.63 -0.27
CA ASN A 46 -3.94 1.71 0.27
C ASN A 46 -2.91 1.83 -0.85
N THR A 47 -2.26 3.00 -0.92
CA THR A 47 -1.09 3.25 -1.77
C THR A 47 0.14 3.60 -0.95
N SER A 48 0.13 3.31 0.36
CA SER A 48 1.20 3.68 1.30
C SER A 48 2.16 2.52 1.56
N ARG A 49 1.84 1.65 2.52
CA ARG A 49 2.62 0.46 2.87
C ARG A 49 1.66 -0.68 3.22
N GLY A 50 1.99 -1.90 2.79
CA GLY A 50 1.14 -3.08 3.01
C GLY A 50 0.79 -3.30 4.48
N ALA A 51 1.81 -3.32 5.35
CA ALA A 51 1.68 -3.58 6.79
C ALA A 51 0.93 -2.49 7.60
N ILE A 52 0.29 -1.51 6.96
CA ILE A 52 -0.70 -0.65 7.65
C ILE A 52 -2.01 -1.40 7.82
N ILE A 53 -2.28 -2.37 6.94
CA ILE A 53 -3.46 -3.23 6.95
C ILE A 53 -3.07 -4.62 7.44
N GLU A 54 -3.83 -5.15 8.39
CA GLU A 54 -3.85 -6.59 8.67
C GLU A 54 -4.67 -7.29 7.57
N THR A 55 -3.99 -7.94 6.63
CA THR A 55 -4.62 -8.43 5.41
C THR A 55 -5.65 -9.51 5.69
N GLN A 56 -5.40 -10.37 6.68
CA GLN A 56 -6.32 -11.45 7.03
C GLN A 56 -7.67 -10.92 7.53
N ASP A 57 -7.63 -9.84 8.32
CA ASP A 57 -8.82 -9.15 8.83
C ASP A 57 -9.62 -8.49 7.70
N VAL A 58 -8.93 -7.89 6.72
CA VAL A 58 -9.58 -7.31 5.54
C VAL A 58 -10.25 -8.36 4.66
N ILE A 59 -9.62 -9.52 4.46
CA ILE A 59 -10.25 -10.64 3.74
C ILE A 59 -11.55 -11.07 4.42
N ASP A 60 -11.55 -11.18 5.75
CA ASP A 60 -12.75 -11.58 6.49
C ASP A 60 -13.83 -10.50 6.47
N ALA A 61 -13.44 -9.23 6.46
CA ALA A 61 -14.34 -8.10 6.30
C ALA A 61 -14.97 -8.03 4.90
N LEU A 62 -14.19 -8.34 3.85
CA LEU A 62 -14.68 -8.45 2.47
C LEU A 62 -15.73 -9.57 2.36
N LYS A 63 -15.47 -10.75 2.94
CA LYS A 63 -16.45 -11.87 2.96
C LYS A 63 -17.77 -11.48 3.63
N LYS A 64 -17.71 -10.64 4.67
CA LYS A 64 -18.89 -10.16 5.41
C LYS A 64 -19.59 -8.96 4.74
N GLY A 65 -19.00 -8.40 3.68
CA GLY A 65 -19.46 -7.15 3.06
C GLY A 65 -19.31 -5.92 3.97
N GLN A 66 -18.47 -6.01 5.01
CA GLN A 66 -18.15 -4.87 5.86
C GLN A 66 -17.28 -3.88 5.07
N ILE A 67 -16.24 -4.39 4.40
CA ILE A 67 -15.53 -3.66 3.34
C ILE A 67 -16.25 -3.99 2.02
N GLY A 68 -16.72 -2.95 1.34
CA GLY A 68 -17.42 -3.07 0.07
C GLY A 68 -16.48 -3.11 -1.13
N TYR A 69 -15.36 -2.40 -1.06
CA TYR A 69 -14.36 -2.33 -2.12
C TYR A 69 -12.96 -2.17 -1.54
N LEU A 70 -11.96 -2.77 -2.17
CA LEU A 70 -10.57 -2.65 -1.77
C LEU A 70 -9.69 -2.30 -2.97
N GLY A 71 -8.90 -1.24 -2.85
CA GLY A 71 -7.83 -0.90 -3.79
C GLY A 71 -6.47 -1.00 -3.10
N LEU A 72 -5.58 -1.82 -3.62
CA LEU A 72 -4.22 -1.98 -3.11
C LEU A 72 -3.20 -1.67 -4.21
N ASP A 73 -2.30 -0.73 -3.97
CA ASP A 73 -1.09 -0.57 -4.77
C ASP A 73 0.15 -1.16 -4.06
N VAL A 74 -0.02 -1.60 -2.82
CA VAL A 74 1.02 -2.12 -1.94
C VAL A 74 0.52 -3.36 -1.22
N TYR A 75 1.42 -4.26 -0.86
CA TYR A 75 1.11 -5.51 -0.17
C TYR A 75 2.20 -5.84 0.87
N GLU A 76 1.85 -6.48 1.99
CA GLU A 76 2.81 -6.69 3.09
C GLU A 76 3.99 -7.58 2.67
N GLU A 77 3.73 -8.62 1.90
CA GLU A 77 4.75 -9.52 1.34
C GLU A 77 5.02 -9.24 -0.15
N GLU A 78 5.07 -7.97 -0.55
CA GLU A 78 5.19 -7.58 -1.97
C GLU A 78 6.49 -8.05 -2.66
N THR A 79 7.56 -8.33 -1.91
CA THR A 79 8.91 -8.55 -2.48
C THR A 79 8.99 -9.79 -3.39
N SER A 80 8.23 -10.84 -3.10
CA SER A 80 8.21 -12.09 -3.89
C SER A 80 7.19 -12.08 -5.02
N LEU A 81 6.29 -11.10 -5.06
CA LEU A 81 5.12 -11.08 -5.94
C LEU A 81 5.14 -9.92 -6.95
N PHE A 82 5.70 -8.77 -6.56
CA PHE A 82 5.63 -7.55 -7.36
C PHE A 82 6.81 -7.46 -8.33
N TYR A 83 6.59 -6.73 -9.43
CA TYR A 83 7.56 -6.46 -10.49
C TYR A 83 8.04 -7.68 -11.30
N GLN A 84 7.34 -8.82 -11.22
CA GLN A 84 7.66 -10.04 -11.96
C GLN A 84 6.42 -10.58 -12.68
N ASP A 85 6.61 -11.25 -13.81
CA ASP A 85 5.53 -11.99 -14.46
C ASP A 85 5.40 -13.38 -13.83
N LEU A 86 4.36 -13.54 -13.01
CA LEU A 86 4.01 -14.81 -12.36
C LEU A 86 2.78 -15.47 -12.99
N SER A 87 2.33 -15.02 -14.17
CA SER A 87 1.10 -15.51 -14.81
C SER A 87 1.10 -17.01 -15.12
N SER A 88 2.30 -17.59 -15.29
CA SER A 88 2.51 -19.02 -15.56
C SER A 88 3.14 -19.77 -14.38
N THR A 89 3.23 -19.14 -13.22
CA THR A 89 3.88 -19.69 -12.01
C THR A 89 2.83 -19.91 -10.93
N ILE A 90 3.03 -20.95 -10.11
CA ILE A 90 2.17 -21.19 -8.95
C ILE A 90 2.46 -20.10 -7.91
N ILE A 91 1.44 -19.29 -7.61
CA ILE A 91 1.48 -18.35 -6.49
C ILE A 91 1.29 -19.14 -5.21
N THR A 92 2.32 -19.17 -4.36
CA THR A 92 2.29 -19.89 -3.07
C THR A 92 1.71 -19.05 -1.92
N ASP A 93 1.50 -17.76 -2.15
CA ASP A 93 0.83 -16.88 -1.20
C ASP A 93 -0.69 -17.04 -1.33
N ASP A 94 -1.26 -17.86 -0.44
CA ASP A 94 -2.69 -18.13 -0.38
C ASP A 94 -3.52 -16.87 -0.08
N VAL A 95 -2.96 -15.92 0.67
CA VAL A 95 -3.64 -14.67 1.06
C VAL A 95 -3.76 -13.77 -0.17
N PHE A 96 -2.67 -13.58 -0.89
CA PHE A 96 -2.67 -12.83 -2.16
C PHE A 96 -3.57 -13.49 -3.20
N ALA A 97 -3.40 -14.80 -3.42
CA ALA A 97 -4.22 -15.54 -4.36
C ALA A 97 -5.71 -15.38 -4.02
N ARG A 98 -6.07 -15.45 -2.74
CA ARG A 98 -7.45 -15.23 -2.29
C ARG A 98 -7.95 -13.83 -2.61
N LEU A 99 -7.15 -12.79 -2.38
CA LEU A 99 -7.54 -11.40 -2.68
C LEU A 99 -7.89 -11.22 -4.16
N THR A 100 -7.12 -11.83 -5.08
CA THR A 100 -7.36 -11.73 -6.53
C THR A 100 -8.68 -12.38 -6.98
N THR A 101 -9.30 -13.23 -6.16
CA THR A 101 -10.59 -13.87 -6.49
C THR A 101 -11.80 -13.00 -6.23
N PHE A 102 -11.67 -11.92 -5.46
CA PHE A 102 -12.79 -11.04 -5.14
C PHE A 102 -13.06 -10.05 -6.29
N PRO A 103 -14.29 -9.96 -6.81
CA PRO A 103 -14.60 -9.07 -7.94
C PRO A 103 -14.57 -7.57 -7.57
N ASN A 104 -14.57 -7.26 -6.28
CA ASN A 104 -14.55 -5.93 -5.68
C ASN A 104 -13.17 -5.56 -5.09
N VAL A 105 -12.12 -6.28 -5.48
CA VAL A 105 -10.73 -6.01 -5.10
C VAL A 105 -9.93 -5.67 -6.36
N LEU A 106 -9.20 -4.56 -6.32
CA LEU A 106 -8.23 -4.16 -7.34
C LEU A 106 -6.84 -4.12 -6.72
N ILE A 107 -5.89 -4.79 -7.36
CA ILE A 107 -4.49 -4.79 -6.96
C ILE A 107 -3.63 -4.30 -8.12
N THR A 108 -2.76 -3.32 -7.85
CA THR A 108 -1.71 -2.86 -8.74
C THR A 108 -0.34 -3.07 -8.07
N SER A 109 0.68 -3.35 -8.87
CA SER A 109 2.02 -3.68 -8.39
C SER A 109 2.86 -2.41 -8.19
N HIS A 110 2.57 -1.64 -7.14
CA HIS A 110 3.37 -0.47 -6.71
C HIS A 110 3.59 0.55 -7.85
N GLN A 111 2.50 0.88 -8.53
CA GLN A 111 2.47 1.74 -9.71
C GLN A 111 2.01 3.17 -9.40
N GLY A 112 1.76 3.52 -8.14
CA GLY A 112 1.32 4.86 -7.73
C GLY A 112 2.27 5.99 -8.15
N PHE A 113 3.55 5.67 -8.38
CA PHE A 113 4.54 6.63 -8.88
C PHE A 113 4.67 6.65 -10.41
N PHE A 114 4.04 5.74 -11.16
CA PHE A 114 4.39 5.41 -12.54
C PHE A 114 3.82 6.41 -13.57
N THR A 115 4.27 7.65 -13.48
CA THR A 115 3.93 8.77 -14.40
C THR A 115 5.19 9.26 -15.12
N LYS A 116 5.02 9.91 -16.28
CA LYS A 116 6.14 10.44 -17.07
C LYS A 116 6.96 11.46 -16.26
N GLU A 117 6.28 12.30 -15.51
CA GLU A 117 6.86 13.34 -14.67
C GLU A 117 7.71 12.71 -13.57
N ALA A 118 7.17 11.76 -12.82
CA ALA A 118 7.91 11.08 -11.75
C ALA A 118 9.11 10.29 -12.29
N LEU A 119 8.96 9.58 -13.42
CA LEU A 119 10.09 8.88 -14.07
C LEU A 119 11.18 9.86 -14.53
N SER A 120 10.80 11.05 -15.00
CA SER A 120 11.75 12.10 -15.38
C SER A 120 12.50 12.62 -14.15
N THR A 121 11.81 12.84 -13.03
CA THR A 121 12.44 13.22 -11.76
C THR A 121 13.38 12.12 -11.26
N ILE A 122 12.97 10.85 -11.28
CA ILE A 122 13.81 9.71 -10.89
C ILE A 122 15.08 9.65 -11.76
N SER A 123 14.94 9.87 -13.07
CA SER A 123 16.07 9.87 -14.01
C SER A 123 17.05 11.01 -13.71
N ASN A 124 16.54 12.22 -13.47
CA ASN A 124 17.36 13.38 -13.12
C ASN A 124 18.09 13.18 -11.78
N THR A 125 17.38 12.75 -10.74
CA THR A 125 17.98 12.44 -9.42
C THR A 125 19.05 11.34 -9.54
N THR A 126 18.82 10.35 -10.40
CA THR A 126 19.81 9.29 -10.66
C THR A 126 21.07 9.85 -11.30
N PHE A 127 20.94 10.73 -12.29
CA PHE A 127 22.07 11.41 -12.94
C PHE A 127 22.85 12.28 -11.94
N GLU A 128 22.14 13.08 -11.13
CA GLU A 128 22.73 13.91 -10.08
C GLU A 128 23.50 13.09 -9.05
N ASN A 129 22.94 11.95 -8.62
CA ASN A 129 23.62 11.03 -7.71
C ASN A 129 24.93 10.49 -8.30
N ILE A 130 24.91 10.07 -9.57
CA ILE A 130 26.10 9.57 -10.27
C ILE A 130 27.15 10.68 -10.42
N GLU A 131 26.74 11.89 -10.77
CA GLU A 131 27.64 13.03 -10.93
C GLU A 131 28.34 13.36 -9.61
N LYS A 132 27.58 13.48 -8.50
CA LYS A 132 28.13 13.71 -7.16
C LYS A 132 29.14 12.63 -6.77
N ILE A 133 28.78 11.36 -6.93
CA ILE A 133 29.68 10.23 -6.63
C ILE A 133 30.94 10.30 -7.49
N SER A 134 30.83 10.61 -8.79
CA SER A 134 31.98 10.69 -9.70
C SER A 134 32.98 11.80 -9.34
N LYS A 135 32.51 12.86 -8.69
CA LYS A 135 33.32 13.98 -8.18
C LYS A 135 33.83 13.76 -6.75
N ASN A 136 33.55 12.59 -6.15
CA ASN A 136 33.76 12.32 -4.72
C ASN A 136 33.05 13.33 -3.80
N GLU A 137 31.92 13.87 -4.24
CA GLU A 137 31.05 14.71 -3.42
C GLU A 137 30.08 13.84 -2.61
N LYS A 138 29.62 14.38 -1.48
CA LYS A 138 28.63 13.69 -0.63
C LYS A 138 27.30 13.55 -1.40
N CYS A 139 26.81 12.31 -1.52
CA CYS A 139 25.48 12.01 -2.06
C CYS A 139 24.49 11.80 -0.91
N GLU A 140 23.45 12.62 -0.81
CA GLU A 140 22.43 12.53 0.26
C GLU A 140 21.57 11.27 0.15
N ASN A 141 21.54 10.67 -1.04
CA ASN A 141 20.81 9.43 -1.35
C ASN A 141 21.68 8.17 -1.19
N GLU A 142 22.89 8.30 -0.63
CA GLU A 142 23.76 7.16 -0.36
C GLU A 142 23.11 6.22 0.67
N LEU A 143 23.02 4.94 0.31
CA LEU A 143 22.47 3.92 1.20
C LEU A 143 23.53 3.50 2.22
N THR A 144 23.24 3.73 3.49
CA THR A 144 24.03 3.14 4.58
C THR A 144 23.62 1.69 4.77
N LYS A 145 24.58 0.82 5.10
CA LYS A 145 24.23 -0.53 5.58
C LYS A 145 23.41 -0.37 6.85
N LYS A 146 22.19 -0.92 6.85
CA LYS A 146 21.38 -1.09 8.05
C LYS A 146 22.00 -2.12 8.98
#